data_AF-A0AAE1H359-F1
#
_entry.id   AF-A0AAE1H359-F1
#
_cell.length_a   1.000
_cell.length_b   1.000
_cell.length_c   1.000
_cell.angle_alpha   90.00
_cell.angle_beta   90.00
_cell.angle_gamma   90.00
#
_symmetry.space_group_name_H-M   'P 1'
#
loop_
_entity.id
_entity.type
_entity.pdbx_description
1 polymer ?
#
loop_
_entity_poly.entity_id
_entity_poly.type
_entity_poly.pdbx_seq_one_letter_code
_entity_poly.pdbx_strand_id
1 'polypeptide(L)'
;MEIETETPDGEVEVRRKFVCTCCVVDAQARCIIVNQMSPSGHFACPFCLHSGLSSGGAVHYPILPPIPFPERRTDAGIRACMREAGNDHFPPGQDHVQGFKGPSWLMNLAHFSLGKGIVTDDLHPFSGVIEGHTKLLFTRTRDYIPPYYIGDRFSPL
;
A
#
# COMPACT_ATOMS: atom_id res chain seq x y z
N MET A 1 18.16 -20.39 -6.18
CA MET A 1 18.80 -21.68 -5.83
C MET A 1 18.84 -22.51 -7.09
N GLU A 2 20.06 -22.84 -7.52
CA GLU A 2 20.36 -23.56 -8.75
C GLU A 2 20.86 -24.95 -8.35
N ILE A 3 20.27 -25.98 -8.96
CA ILE A 3 20.70 -27.36 -8.78
C ILE A 3 20.96 -27.91 -10.18
N GLU A 4 22.20 -28.33 -10.42
CA GLU A 4 22.60 -29.04 -11.63
C GLU A 4 22.49 -30.54 -11.36
N THR A 5 21.86 -31.27 -12.27
CA THR A 5 21.74 -32.73 -12.22
C THR A 5 22.17 -33.32 -13.55
N GLU A 6 23.13 -34.24 -13.53
CA GLU A 6 23.49 -35.01 -14.71
C GLU A 6 22.44 -36.08 -14.98
N THR A 7 21.92 -36.09 -16.20
CA THR A 7 21.03 -37.16 -16.69
C THR A 7 21.85 -38.40 -17.04
N PRO A 8 21.23 -39.60 -17.10
CA PRO A 8 21.93 -40.85 -17.46
C PRO A 8 22.63 -40.80 -18.83
N ASP A 9 22.18 -39.91 -19.71
CA ASP A 9 22.70 -39.73 -21.07
C ASP A 9 23.88 -38.74 -21.14
N GLY A 10 24.32 -38.18 -19.99
CA GLY A 10 25.40 -37.21 -19.90
C GLY A 10 24.99 -35.77 -20.20
N GLU A 11 23.69 -35.49 -20.38
CA GLU A 11 23.19 -34.12 -20.46
C GLU A 11 23.06 -33.51 -19.07
N VAL A 12 23.52 -32.27 -18.91
CA VAL A 12 23.36 -31.50 -17.68
C VAL A 12 21.98 -30.83 -17.67
N GLU A 13 21.09 -31.29 -16.79
CA GLU A 13 19.81 -30.63 -16.51
C GLU A 13 20.02 -29.57 -15.42
N VAL A 14 19.69 -28.32 -15.72
CA VAL A 14 19.76 -27.22 -14.73
C VAL A 14 18.37 -26.86 -14.22
N ARG A 15 18.11 -27.14 -12.93
CA ARG A 15 16.85 -26.79 -12.26
C ARG A 15 16.98 -25.50 -11.46
N ARG A 16 16.05 -24.58 -11.69
CA ARG A 16 15.97 -23.29 -10.97
C ARG A 16 14.67 -23.16 -10.21
N LYS A 17 14.76 -22.81 -8.92
CA LYS A 17 13.60 -22.47 -8.10
C LYS A 17 13.46 -20.96 -7.98
N PHE A 18 12.30 -20.44 -8.41
CA PHE A 18 11.91 -19.05 -8.24
C PHE A 18 11.03 -18.90 -7.01
N VAL A 19 11.33 -17.91 -6.18
CA VAL A 19 10.55 -17.59 -4.98
C VAL A 19 10.27 -16.09 -5.01
N CYS A 20 8.99 -15.72 -5.07
CA CYS A 20 8.58 -14.34 -4.90
C CYS A 20 8.70 -13.97 -3.42
N THR A 21 9.58 -13.01 -3.11
CA THR A 21 9.85 -12.56 -1.75
C THR A 21 9.19 -11.22 -1.42
N CYS A 22 9.01 -10.36 -2.44
CA CYS A 22 8.34 -9.08 -2.28
C CYS A 22 7.48 -8.71 -3.50
N CYS A 23 6.51 -7.84 -3.25
CA CYS A 23 5.69 -7.16 -4.23
C CYS A 23 5.87 -5.65 -3.97
N VAL A 24 6.52 -4.99 -4.92
CA VAL A 24 6.80 -3.55 -4.89
C VAL A 24 5.92 -2.90 -5.95
N VAL A 25 4.88 -2.22 -5.51
CA VAL A 25 3.89 -1.56 -6.35
C VAL A 25 3.40 -0.30 -5.63
N ASP A 26 3.02 0.70 -6.42
CA ASP A 26 2.44 1.94 -5.89
C ASP A 26 1.18 1.67 -5.06
N ALA A 27 0.74 2.66 -4.29
CA ALA A 27 -0.35 2.49 -3.35
C ALA A 27 -1.69 2.08 -3.99
N GLN A 28 -2.02 2.59 -5.18
CA GLN A 28 -3.26 2.22 -5.86
C GLN A 28 -3.17 0.82 -6.47
N ALA A 29 -2.09 0.53 -7.19
CA ALA A 29 -1.85 -0.79 -7.75
C ALA A 29 -1.80 -1.89 -6.67
N ARG A 30 -1.20 -1.57 -5.52
CA ARG A 30 -1.19 -2.45 -4.34
C ARG A 30 -2.60 -2.84 -3.92
N CYS A 31 -3.49 -1.87 -3.72
CA CYS A 31 -4.87 -2.13 -3.30
C CYS A 31 -5.59 -3.08 -4.27
N ILE A 32 -5.34 -2.96 -5.57
CA ILE A 32 -5.92 -3.86 -6.58
C ILE A 32 -5.33 -5.27 -6.46
N ILE A 33 -4.00 -5.39 -6.39
CA ILE A 33 -3.31 -6.68 -6.32
C ILE A 33 -3.68 -7.46 -5.06
N VAL A 34 -3.75 -6.78 -3.91
CA VAL A 34 -4.11 -7.40 -2.63
C VAL A 34 -5.63 -7.45 -2.39
N ASN A 35 -6.44 -6.99 -3.35
CA ASN A 35 -7.90 -6.89 -3.23
C ASN A 35 -8.34 -6.17 -1.94
N GLN A 36 -7.72 -5.02 -1.66
CA GLN A 36 -7.95 -4.16 -0.51
C GLN A 36 -8.74 -2.91 -0.93
N MET A 37 -9.37 -2.24 0.05
CA MET A 37 -9.93 -0.91 -0.10
C MET A 37 -8.88 0.08 -0.62
N SER A 38 -9.35 1.12 -1.33
CA SER A 38 -8.49 2.22 -1.80
C SER A 38 -7.75 2.86 -0.62
N PRO A 39 -6.63 3.57 -0.84
CA PRO A 39 -5.88 4.23 0.23
C PRO A 39 -6.72 5.21 1.09
N SER A 40 -7.84 5.70 0.55
CA SER A 40 -8.83 6.56 1.20
C SER A 40 -9.97 5.80 1.90
N GLY A 41 -9.94 4.46 1.95
CA GLY A 41 -10.94 3.65 2.62
C GLY A 41 -10.65 3.45 4.11
N HIS A 42 -11.58 2.83 4.84
CA HIS A 42 -11.33 2.40 6.23
C HIS A 42 -10.41 1.17 6.24
N PHE A 43 -9.48 1.09 7.20
CA PHE A 43 -8.50 0.00 7.32
C PHE A 43 -7.65 -0.23 6.06
N ALA A 44 -7.38 0.82 5.28
CA ALA A 44 -6.65 0.73 4.00
C ALA A 44 -5.13 0.51 4.17
N CYS A 45 -4.59 0.62 5.39
CA CYS A 45 -3.18 0.34 5.63
C CYS A 45 -2.90 -1.16 5.48
N PRO A 46 -1.92 -1.58 4.64
CA PRO A 46 -1.53 -2.98 4.53
C PRO A 46 -0.67 -3.46 5.71
N PHE A 47 -0.12 -2.54 6.50
CA PHE A 47 0.83 -2.85 7.58
C PHE A 47 0.20 -2.90 8.97
N CYS A 48 -0.88 -2.14 9.21
CA CYS A 48 -1.51 -2.05 10.52
C CYS A 48 -3.04 -2.01 10.46
N LEU A 49 -3.67 -2.33 11.58
CA LEU A 49 -5.10 -2.32 11.81
C LEU A 49 -5.59 -0.95 12.30
N HIS A 50 -5.16 0.11 11.62
CA HIS A 50 -5.65 1.46 11.93
C HIS A 50 -7.00 1.68 11.26
N SER A 51 -8.05 1.92 12.05
CA SER A 51 -9.33 2.40 11.52
C SER A 51 -9.18 3.85 11.08
N GLY A 52 -9.55 4.14 9.84
CA GLY A 52 -9.70 5.53 9.41
C GLY A 52 -10.94 6.16 10.05
N LEU A 53 -10.94 7.48 10.18
CA LEU A 53 -12.11 8.29 10.53
C LEU A 53 -12.53 9.10 9.31
N SER A 54 -13.79 8.97 8.89
CA SER A 54 -14.34 9.82 7.85
C SER A 54 -14.65 11.21 8.40
N SER A 55 -14.03 12.24 7.82
CA SER A 55 -14.26 13.65 8.14
C SER A 55 -14.16 14.48 6.87
N GLY A 56 -15.14 15.35 6.60
CA GLY A 56 -15.11 16.26 5.45
C GLY A 56 -15.03 15.57 4.08
N GLY A 57 -15.55 14.34 3.95
CA GLY A 57 -15.49 13.56 2.70
C GLY A 57 -14.15 12.84 2.45
N ALA A 58 -13.21 12.93 3.39
CA ALA A 58 -11.93 12.21 3.36
C ALA A 58 -11.81 11.28 4.56
N VAL A 59 -10.95 10.26 4.46
CA VAL A 59 -10.61 9.38 5.57
C VAL A 59 -9.24 9.78 6.12
N HIS A 60 -9.20 10.02 7.43
CA HIS A 60 -8.01 10.42 8.16
C HIS A 60 -7.62 9.33 9.18
N TYR A 61 -6.32 9.22 9.47
CA TYR A 61 -5.78 8.24 10.41
C TYR A 61 -5.13 8.96 11.60
N PRO A 62 -5.92 9.55 12.51
CA PRO A 62 -5.38 10.36 13.59
C PRO A 62 -4.64 9.49 14.61
N ILE A 63 -3.46 9.96 15.01
CA ILE A 63 -2.67 9.38 16.11
C ILE A 63 -2.71 10.42 17.23
N LEU A 64 -3.85 10.52 17.93
CA LEU A 64 -4.06 11.46 19.03
C LEU A 64 -4.24 10.69 20.33
N PRO A 65 -3.58 11.05 21.44
CA PRO A 65 -3.89 10.47 22.75
C PRO A 65 -5.39 10.66 23.06
N PRO A 66 -6.09 9.65 23.60
CA PRO A 66 -5.61 8.39 24.17
C PRO A 66 -5.55 7.22 23.17
N ILE A 67 -5.61 7.46 21.85
CA ILE A 67 -5.66 6.39 20.84
C ILE A 67 -4.34 5.60 20.87
N PRO A 68 -4.37 4.30 21.18
CA PRO A 68 -3.17 3.47 21.17
C PRO A 68 -2.64 3.30 19.75
N PHE A 69 -1.34 3.02 19.63
CA PHE A 69 -0.75 2.68 18.33
C PHE A 69 -1.49 1.48 17.72
N PRO A 70 -1.83 1.54 16.42
CA PRO A 70 -2.56 0.46 15.76
C PRO A 70 -1.72 -0.82 15.70
N GLU A 71 -2.37 -1.95 15.94
CA GLU A 71 -1.72 -3.26 15.88
C GLU A 71 -1.18 -3.55 14.47
N ARG A 72 -0.03 -4.22 14.37
CA ARG A 72 0.52 -4.64 13.08
C ARG A 72 -0.25 -5.83 12.52
N ARG A 73 -0.49 -5.82 11.20
CA ARG A 73 -1.08 -6.98 10.52
C ARG A 73 -0.10 -8.15 10.51
N THR A 74 -0.63 -9.35 10.69
CA THR A 74 0.11 -10.60 10.55
C THR A 74 -0.31 -11.31 9.26
N ASP A 75 0.57 -12.16 8.72
CA ASP A 75 0.25 -12.97 7.53
C ASP A 75 -1.01 -13.82 7.73
N ALA A 76 -1.08 -14.51 8.88
CA ALA A 76 -2.23 -15.33 9.24
C ALA A 76 -3.51 -14.50 9.37
N GLY A 77 -3.45 -13.31 9.99
CA GLY A 77 -4.60 -12.42 10.13
C GLY A 77 -5.11 -11.91 8.78
N ILE A 78 -4.21 -11.52 7.86
CA ILE A 78 -4.58 -11.10 6.51
C ILE A 78 -5.25 -12.27 5.76
N ARG A 79 -4.68 -13.47 5.80
CA ARG A 79 -5.26 -14.65 5.14
C ARG A 79 -6.62 -15.06 5.71
N ALA A 80 -6.85 -14.84 7.01
CA ALA A 80 -8.15 -15.05 7.62
C ALA A 80 -9.18 -14.05 7.07
N CYS A 81 -8.85 -12.75 7.07
CA CYS A 81 -9.72 -11.70 6.54
C CYS A 81 -10.06 -11.92 5.06
N MET A 82 -9.06 -12.27 4.24
CA MET A 82 -9.23 -12.55 2.81
C MET A 82 -10.15 -13.76 2.55
N ARG A 83 -10.02 -14.82 3.36
CA ARG A 83 -10.90 -16.01 3.27
C ARG A 83 -12.32 -15.69 3.71
N GLU A 84 -12.48 -14.92 4.77
CA GLU A 84 -13.79 -14.48 5.26
C GLU A 84 -14.49 -13.61 4.21
N ALA A 85 -13.78 -12.63 3.65
CA ALA A 85 -14.28 -11.76 2.60
C ALA A 85 -14.62 -12.51 1.30
N GLY A 86 -13.94 -13.63 1.00
CA GLY A 86 -14.23 -14.45 -0.18
C GLY A 86 -15.48 -15.35 -0.07
N ASN A 87 -16.13 -15.39 1.10
CA ASN A 87 -17.36 -16.17 1.27
C ASN A 87 -18.63 -15.37 0.89
N ASP A 88 -18.49 -14.14 0.39
CA ASP A 88 -19.57 -13.24 -0.10
C ASP A 88 -20.76 -13.01 0.85
N HIS A 89 -20.61 -13.35 2.14
CA HIS A 89 -21.62 -13.17 3.17
C HIS A 89 -21.35 -11.91 3.99
N PHE A 90 -21.45 -10.75 3.33
CA PHE A 90 -21.35 -9.48 4.04
C PHE A 90 -22.71 -9.04 4.64
N PRO A 91 -22.71 -8.45 5.84
CA PRO A 91 -23.87 -7.73 6.35
C PRO A 91 -24.29 -6.58 5.42
N PRO A 92 -25.57 -6.17 5.42
CA PRO A 92 -26.01 -4.99 4.68
C PRO A 92 -25.18 -3.75 5.06
N GLY A 93 -24.57 -3.11 4.07
CA GLY A 93 -23.73 -1.91 4.27
C GLY A 93 -22.24 -2.19 4.56
N GLN A 94 -21.81 -3.45 4.50
CA GLN A 94 -20.40 -3.84 4.56
C GLN A 94 -20.01 -4.53 3.24
N ASP A 95 -18.82 -4.22 2.73
CA ASP A 95 -18.28 -4.79 1.48
C ASP A 95 -16.83 -5.29 1.64
N HIS A 96 -16.34 -5.34 2.88
CA HIS A 96 -14.97 -5.75 3.18
C HIS A 96 -14.85 -6.32 4.60
N VAL A 97 -13.85 -7.19 4.83
CA VAL A 97 -13.40 -7.60 6.17
C VAL A 97 -12.07 -6.89 6.48
N GLN A 98 -12.09 -6.00 7.47
CA GLN A 98 -10.91 -5.20 7.87
C GLN A 98 -10.15 -4.59 6.68
N GLY A 99 -10.87 -4.03 5.70
CA GLY A 99 -10.29 -3.42 4.50
C GLY A 99 -10.00 -4.38 3.34
N PHE A 100 -10.15 -5.69 3.47
CA PHE A 100 -10.03 -6.64 2.35
C PHE A 100 -11.38 -6.99 1.76
N LYS A 101 -11.51 -6.84 0.43
CA LYS A 101 -12.74 -7.15 -0.32
C LYS A 101 -12.85 -8.63 -0.70
N GLY A 102 -11.75 -9.36 -0.63
CA GLY A 102 -11.71 -10.77 -0.98
C GLY A 102 -10.27 -11.32 -1.03
N PRO A 103 -10.09 -12.54 -1.54
CA PRO A 103 -8.77 -13.15 -1.68
C PRO A 103 -7.92 -12.45 -2.75
N SER A 104 -6.62 -12.36 -2.48
CA SER A 104 -5.61 -11.92 -3.44
C SER A 104 -4.95 -13.12 -4.11
N TRP A 105 -4.51 -12.94 -5.37
CA TRP A 105 -3.68 -13.91 -6.08
C TRP A 105 -2.37 -14.24 -5.33
N LEU A 106 -1.83 -13.27 -4.58
CA LEU A 106 -0.61 -13.46 -3.78
C LEU A 106 -0.81 -14.45 -2.63
N MET A 107 -2.06 -14.71 -2.23
CA MET A 107 -2.37 -15.71 -1.21
C MET A 107 -1.96 -17.12 -1.64
N ASN A 108 -1.91 -17.40 -2.94
CA ASN A 108 -1.58 -18.72 -3.49
C ASN A 108 -0.06 -19.02 -3.52
N LEU A 109 0.79 -18.03 -3.24
CA LEU A 109 2.23 -18.18 -3.25
C LEU A 109 2.71 -18.81 -1.93
N ALA A 110 3.18 -20.07 -2.00
CA ALA A 110 3.51 -20.90 -0.83
C ALA A 110 4.57 -20.32 0.13
N HIS A 111 5.45 -19.44 -0.36
CA HIS A 111 6.53 -18.84 0.41
C HIS A 111 6.40 -17.32 0.54
N PHE A 112 5.29 -16.75 0.06
CA PHE A 112 5.05 -15.32 0.15
C PHE A 112 4.31 -14.97 1.44
N SER A 113 4.83 -13.98 2.17
CA SER A 113 4.14 -13.41 3.32
C SER A 113 3.36 -12.17 2.87
N LEU A 114 2.04 -12.18 3.01
CA LEU A 114 1.20 -11.00 2.75
C LEU A 114 1.49 -9.86 3.74
N GLY A 115 1.94 -10.19 4.96
CA GLY A 115 2.30 -9.17 5.96
C GLY A 115 3.68 -8.54 5.76
N LYS A 116 4.66 -9.30 5.24
CA LYS A 116 6.06 -8.85 5.11
C LYS A 116 6.53 -8.64 3.67
N GLY A 117 5.92 -9.35 2.72
CA GLY A 117 6.27 -9.31 1.30
C GLY A 117 5.62 -8.15 0.56
N ILE A 118 4.59 -7.51 1.13
CA ILE A 118 4.06 -6.25 0.60
C ILE A 118 4.97 -5.12 1.08
N VAL A 119 5.60 -4.42 0.14
CA VAL A 119 6.52 -3.31 0.44
C VAL A 119 5.89 -2.00 -0.04
N THR A 120 6.18 -0.91 0.66
CA THR A 120 5.80 0.43 0.21
C THR A 120 6.70 0.84 -0.95
N ASP A 121 6.13 1.05 -2.14
CA ASP A 121 6.75 1.86 -3.17
C ASP A 121 6.45 3.34 -2.88
N ASP A 122 7.50 4.13 -2.63
CA ASP A 122 7.42 5.50 -2.14
C ASP A 122 7.74 6.56 -3.21
N LEU A 123 7.98 6.18 -4.46
CA LEU A 123 8.25 7.16 -5.52
C LEU A 123 7.05 8.06 -5.83
N HIS A 124 5.82 7.53 -5.74
CA HIS A 124 4.59 8.31 -5.94
C HIS A 124 4.32 9.39 -4.87
N PRO A 125 4.42 9.12 -3.56
CA PRO A 125 4.26 10.16 -2.55
C PRO A 125 5.34 11.25 -2.63
N PHE A 126 6.57 10.96 -3.07
CA PHE A 126 7.57 12.01 -3.31
C PHE A 126 7.12 13.00 -4.37
N SER A 127 6.53 12.54 -5.47
CA SER A 127 5.99 13.43 -6.51
C SER A 127 4.92 14.37 -5.95
N GLY A 128 3.97 13.84 -5.16
CA GLY A 128 2.92 14.65 -4.52
C GLY A 128 3.46 15.62 -3.46
N VAL A 129 4.47 15.23 -2.69
CA VAL A 129 5.15 16.11 -1.72
C VAL A 129 5.89 17.22 -2.45
N ILE A 130 6.65 16.91 -3.49
CA ILE A 130 7.36 17.91 -4.30
C ILE A 130 6.37 18.83 -4.99
N GLU A 131 5.29 18.32 -5.57
CA GLU A 131 4.23 19.12 -6.18
C GLU A 131 3.58 20.03 -5.16
N GLY A 132 3.25 19.52 -3.97
CA GLY A 132 2.67 20.28 -2.87
C GLY A 132 3.59 21.40 -2.39
N HIS A 133 4.88 21.11 -2.15
CA HIS A 133 5.87 22.12 -1.78
C HIS A 133 6.08 23.14 -2.89
N THR A 134 6.17 22.70 -4.14
CA THR A 134 6.31 23.58 -5.31
C THR A 134 5.11 24.52 -5.42
N LYS A 135 3.88 23.99 -5.32
CA LYS A 135 2.67 24.81 -5.29
C LYS A 135 2.69 25.79 -4.11
N LEU A 136 3.09 25.37 -2.92
CA LEU A 136 3.17 26.24 -1.75
C LEU A 136 4.19 27.39 -1.95
N LEU A 137 5.35 27.08 -2.52
CA LEU A 137 6.45 28.03 -2.72
C LEU A 137 6.23 28.99 -3.91
N PHE A 138 5.49 28.55 -4.95
CA PHE A 138 5.34 29.30 -6.20
C PHE A 138 3.90 29.76 -6.52
N THR A 139 2.88 29.36 -5.75
CA THR A 139 1.51 29.85 -5.97
C THR A 139 1.29 31.18 -5.25
N ARG A 140 1.15 32.25 -6.02
CA ARG A 140 0.68 33.56 -5.57
C ARG A 140 -0.80 33.72 -5.92
N THR A 141 -1.61 34.19 -4.97
CA THR A 141 -2.96 34.70 -5.24
C THR A 141 -2.91 36.20 -5.52
N ARG A 142 -3.84 36.75 -6.31
CA ARG A 142 -3.85 38.20 -6.65
C ARG A 142 -3.84 39.10 -5.41
N ASP A 143 -4.53 38.67 -4.36
CA ASP A 143 -4.82 39.51 -3.18
C ASP A 143 -3.92 39.21 -1.98
N TYR A 144 -3.07 38.18 -2.07
CA TYR A 144 -2.22 37.75 -0.95
C TYR A 144 -0.92 37.09 -1.42
N ILE A 145 0.19 37.57 -0.86
CA ILE A 145 1.53 36.97 -1.01
C ILE A 145 1.86 36.30 0.33
N PRO A 146 1.91 34.97 0.39
CA PRO A 146 2.28 34.28 1.61
C PRO A 146 3.77 34.53 1.97
N PRO A 147 4.12 34.53 3.27
CA PRO A 147 5.49 34.84 3.73
C PRO A 147 6.55 33.83 3.25
N TYR A 148 6.12 32.65 2.79
CA TYR A 148 6.97 31.57 2.26
C TYR A 148 7.06 31.56 0.73
N TYR A 149 6.47 32.53 0.02
CA TYR A 149 6.55 32.64 -1.44
C TYR A 149 7.94 33.13 -1.91
N ILE A 150 8.51 32.46 -2.92
CA ILE A 150 9.89 32.75 -3.41
C ILE A 150 9.95 33.28 -4.85
N GLY A 151 8.82 33.34 -5.57
CA GLY A 151 8.80 33.65 -7.02
C GLY A 151 9.20 35.08 -7.39
N ASP A 152 9.00 36.08 -6.51
CA ASP A 152 9.35 37.48 -6.79
C ASP A 152 10.85 37.77 -6.68
N ARG A 153 11.66 36.85 -6.15
CA ARG A 153 13.13 37.03 -5.99
C ARG A 153 13.94 36.64 -7.22
N PHE A 154 13.27 36.17 -8.28
CA PHE A 154 13.86 35.86 -9.58
C PHE A 154 13.47 36.94 -10.61
N SER A 155 13.75 38.22 -10.33
CA SER A 155 13.72 39.24 -11.39
C SER A 155 15.02 39.14 -12.20
N PRO A 156 14.97 39.23 -13.55
CA PRO A 156 16.17 39.13 -14.37
C PRO A 156 17.13 40.27 -14.04
N LEU A 157 18.42 39.93 -13.92
CA LEU A 157 19.51 40.85 -14.20
C LEU A 157 19.45 41.32 -15.66
#